data_AF-A0A183JGT3-F1
#
_entry.id   AF-A0A183JGT3-F1
#
_cell.length_a   1.000
_cell.length_b   1.000
_cell.length_c   1.000
_cell.angle_alpha   90.00
_cell.angle_beta   90.00
_cell.angle_gamma   90.00
#
_symmetry.space_group_name_H-M   'P 1'
#
loop_
_entity.id
_entity.type
_entity.pdbx_description
1 polymer ?
#
loop_
_entity_poly.entity_id
_entity_poly.type
_entity_poly.pdbx_seq_one_letter_code
_entity_poly.pdbx_strand_id
1 'polypeptide(L)'
;MSFRHMWIHKRIEDFLYVTGFCAKLLSLYYSLLGFWGTLGYFFVVRVIESHWFTWVSQSNHLAMPVDYDRAEPWFRLQLNGTCNVENSLFNDWFTGHLNFQIEHHLFPTMPRHNYHLVRPYVKALCEKYNLPYRVKPIGIAFKDVFK
;
A
#
# COMPACT_ATOMS: atom_id res chain seq x y z
N MET A 1 -4.97 3.39 -17.04
CA MET A 1 -5.72 4.04 -18.15
C MET A 1 -5.00 3.74 -19.46
N SER A 2 -5.73 3.33 -20.51
CA SER A 2 -5.12 3.05 -21.82
C SER A 2 -5.06 4.31 -22.69
N PHE A 3 -4.13 4.36 -23.66
CA PHE A 3 -4.05 5.45 -24.66
C PHE A 3 -5.35 5.63 -25.43
N ARG A 4 -6.03 4.52 -25.75
CA ARG A 4 -7.36 4.54 -26.37
C ARG A 4 -8.38 5.32 -25.55
N HIS A 5 -8.40 5.11 -24.23
CA HIS A 5 -9.30 5.84 -23.35
C HIS A 5 -8.97 7.34 -23.32
N MET A 6 -7.68 7.69 -23.22
CA MET A 6 -7.26 9.10 -23.23
C MET A 6 -7.68 9.82 -24.51
N TRP A 7 -7.54 9.16 -25.66
CA TRP A 7 -7.94 9.69 -26.96
C TRP A 7 -9.46 9.89 -27.08
N ILE A 8 -10.25 8.86 -26.75
CA ILE A 8 -11.73 8.91 -26.84
C ILE A 8 -12.30 10.01 -25.94
N HIS A 9 -11.75 10.17 -24.74
CA HIS A 9 -12.22 11.14 -23.77
C HIS A 9 -11.51 12.50 -23.84
N LYS A 10 -10.71 12.74 -24.90
CA LYS A 10 -9.97 14.00 -25.11
C LYS A 10 -9.14 14.43 -23.90
N ARG A 11 -8.55 13.47 -23.19
CA ARG A 11 -7.67 13.68 -22.02
C ARG A 11 -6.26 14.03 -22.49
N ILE A 12 -6.14 15.18 -23.14
CA ILE A 12 -4.89 15.63 -23.79
C ILE A 12 -3.78 15.81 -22.75
N GLU A 13 -4.09 16.34 -21.58
CA GLU A 13 -3.13 16.49 -20.48
C GLU A 13 -2.53 15.15 -20.06
N ASP A 14 -3.37 14.15 -19.76
CA ASP A 14 -2.92 12.80 -19.40
C ASP A 14 -2.05 12.19 -20.51
N PHE A 15 -2.43 12.39 -21.77
CA PHE A 15 -1.67 11.92 -22.92
C PHE A 15 -0.28 12.57 -23.00
N LEU A 16 -0.20 13.89 -22.80
CA LEU A 16 1.07 14.64 -22.78
C LEU A 16 1.94 14.19 -21.61
N TYR A 17 1.38 13.98 -20.42
CA TYR A 17 2.14 13.50 -19.26
C TYR A 17 2.71 12.10 -19.47
N VAL A 18 1.91 11.16 -19.96
CA VAL A 18 2.37 9.78 -20.21
C VAL A 18 3.42 9.76 -21.32
N THR A 19 3.19 10.50 -22.41
CA THR A 19 4.15 10.58 -23.52
C THR A 19 5.45 11.25 -23.09
N GLY A 20 5.37 12.35 -22.32
CA GLY A 20 6.53 13.04 -21.76
C GLY A 20 7.32 12.16 -20.79
N PHE A 21 6.65 11.39 -19.94
CA PHE A 21 7.30 10.41 -19.06
C PHE A 21 8.06 9.35 -19.87
N CYS A 22 7.43 8.74 -20.87
CA CYS A 22 8.07 7.73 -21.72
C CYS A 22 9.26 8.31 -22.52
N ALA A 23 9.10 9.51 -23.08
CA ALA A 23 10.17 10.20 -23.81
C ALA A 23 11.36 10.53 -22.89
N LYS A 24 11.09 11.06 -21.69
CA LYS A 24 12.11 11.34 -20.68
C LYS A 24 12.84 10.05 -20.30
N LEU A 25 12.12 8.98 -19.97
CA LEU A 25 12.70 7.70 -19.62
C LEU A 25 13.61 7.16 -20.73
N LEU A 26 13.12 7.13 -21.97
CA LEU A 26 13.92 6.73 -23.12
C LEU A 26 15.15 7.60 -23.26
N SER A 27 15.03 8.93 -23.27
CA SER A 27 16.17 9.84 -23.45
C SER A 27 17.25 9.67 -22.38
N LEU A 28 16.88 9.43 -21.13
CA LEU A 28 17.82 9.34 -20.01
C LEU A 28 18.64 8.05 -20.03
N TYR A 29 18.04 6.94 -20.48
CA TYR A 29 18.68 5.62 -20.41
C TYR A 29 19.12 5.07 -21.77
N TYR A 30 18.71 5.69 -22.89
CA TYR A 30 19.01 5.21 -24.23
C TYR A 30 20.51 5.11 -24.52
N SER A 31 21.31 6.11 -24.11
CA SER A 31 22.77 6.08 -24.35
C SER A 31 23.48 4.96 -23.58
N LEU A 32 22.89 4.50 -22.47
CA LEU A 32 23.47 3.47 -21.62
C LEU A 32 22.98 2.06 -21.99
N LEU A 33 21.69 1.91 -22.30
CA LEU A 33 21.01 0.62 -22.41
C LEU A 33 20.42 0.36 -23.81
N GLY A 34 20.43 1.35 -24.70
CA GLY A 34 19.70 1.32 -25.96
C GLY A 34 18.18 1.27 -25.76
N PHE A 35 17.44 1.12 -26.85
CA PHE A 35 15.97 1.05 -26.81
C PHE A 35 15.47 -0.18 -26.02
N TRP A 36 15.92 -1.38 -26.40
CA TRP A 36 15.48 -2.62 -25.78
C TRP A 36 15.92 -2.76 -24.33
N GLY A 37 17.12 -2.31 -23.98
CA GLY A 37 17.59 -2.33 -22.60
C GLY A 37 16.84 -1.34 -21.71
N THR A 38 16.47 -0.16 -22.24
CA THR A 38 15.63 0.80 -21.49
C THR A 38 14.23 0.26 -21.24
N LEU A 39 13.62 -0.40 -22.23
CA LEU A 39 12.34 -1.08 -22.05
C LEU A 39 12.44 -2.22 -21.02
N GLY A 40 13.48 -3.06 -21.13
CA GLY A 40 13.73 -4.13 -20.15
C GLY A 40 13.89 -3.58 -18.73
N TYR A 41 14.70 -2.52 -18.55
CA TYR A 41 14.86 -1.83 -17.28
C TYR A 41 13.53 -1.34 -16.71
N PHE A 42 12.70 -0.69 -17.53
CA PHE A 42 11.38 -0.25 -17.11
C PHE A 42 10.53 -1.42 -16.56
N PHE A 43 10.43 -2.51 -17.32
CA PHE A 43 9.61 -3.65 -16.90
C PHE A 43 10.14 -4.33 -15.64
N VAL A 44 11.46 -4.48 -15.50
CA VAL A 44 12.06 -5.03 -14.28
C VAL A 44 11.72 -4.18 -13.07
N VAL A 45 11.86 -2.85 -13.16
CA VAL A 45 11.49 -1.94 -12.06
C VAL A 45 10.00 -2.06 -11.73
N ARG A 46 9.12 -2.14 -12.74
CA ARG A 46 7.67 -2.31 -12.53
C ARG A 46 7.31 -3.63 -11.87
N VAL A 47 7.99 -4.71 -12.25
CA VAL A 47 7.81 -6.02 -11.60
C VAL A 47 8.21 -5.93 -10.15
N ILE A 48 9.39 -5.36 -9.84
CA ILE A 48 9.88 -5.22 -8.46
C ILE A 48 8.92 -4.33 -7.64
N GLU A 49 8.53 -3.17 -8.17
CA GLU A 49 7.57 -2.26 -7.53
C GLU A 49 6.24 -2.95 -7.24
N SER A 50 5.69 -3.68 -8.22
CA SER A 50 4.42 -4.39 -8.07
C SER A 50 4.48 -5.47 -7.00
N HIS A 51 5.55 -6.26 -6.98
CA HIS A 51 5.73 -7.32 -5.97
C HIS A 51 5.90 -6.71 -4.58
N TRP A 52 6.73 -5.66 -4.46
CA TRP A 52 6.91 -4.92 -3.23
C TRP A 52 5.61 -4.38 -2.67
N PHE A 53 4.87 -3.63 -3.49
CA PHE A 53 3.62 -2.99 -3.09
C PHE A 53 2.59 -4.03 -2.65
N THR A 54 2.44 -5.10 -3.42
CA THR A 54 1.54 -6.21 -3.09
C THR A 54 1.93 -6.85 -1.76
N TRP A 55 3.23 -7.10 -1.54
CA TRP A 55 3.71 -7.69 -0.29
C TRP A 55 3.35 -6.84 0.93
N VAL A 56 3.66 -5.54 0.83
CA VAL A 56 3.38 -4.58 1.89
C VAL A 56 1.88 -4.45 2.14
N SER A 57 1.06 -4.31 1.09
CA SER A 57 -0.39 -4.13 1.25
C SER A 57 -1.07 -5.37 1.83
N GLN A 58 -0.68 -6.57 1.37
CA GLN A 58 -1.30 -7.83 1.79
C GLN A 58 -0.88 -8.23 3.22
N SER A 59 0.33 -7.89 3.65
CA SER A 59 0.84 -8.23 4.98
C SER A 59 -0.01 -7.74 6.16
N ASN A 60 -0.89 -6.77 5.92
CA ASN A 60 -1.78 -6.19 6.92
C ASN A 60 -3.25 -6.65 6.82
N HIS A 61 -3.62 -7.41 5.78
CA HIS A 61 -5.02 -7.78 5.47
C HIS A 61 -5.26 -9.30 5.39
N LEU A 62 -4.21 -10.12 5.32
CA LEU A 62 -4.37 -11.56 5.07
C LEU A 62 -4.84 -12.37 6.30
N ALA A 63 -5.73 -13.32 6.00
CA ALA A 63 -6.35 -14.29 6.91
C ALA A 63 -7.20 -13.71 8.05
N MET A 64 -7.90 -12.60 7.79
CA MET A 64 -8.85 -12.03 8.72
C MET A 64 -10.24 -12.67 8.54
N PRO A 65 -10.95 -13.07 9.61
CA PRO A 65 -12.24 -13.76 9.55
C PRO A 65 -13.39 -12.79 9.24
N VAL A 66 -13.33 -12.16 8.06
CA VAL A 66 -14.30 -11.18 7.54
C VAL A 66 -14.91 -11.65 6.21
N ASP A 67 -14.93 -12.96 6.00
CA ASP A 67 -15.44 -13.66 4.81
C ASP A 67 -16.96 -13.58 4.66
N TYR A 68 -17.68 -13.48 5.78
CA TYR A 68 -19.13 -13.29 5.81
C TYR A 68 -19.51 -12.09 6.67
N ASP A 69 -20.54 -11.37 6.26
CA ASP A 69 -21.13 -10.32 7.10
C ASP A 69 -21.84 -10.96 8.31
N ARG A 70 -21.31 -10.67 9.50
CA ARG A 70 -21.84 -11.11 10.79
C ARG A 70 -22.52 -9.97 11.56
N ALA A 71 -22.81 -8.85 10.89
CA ALA A 71 -23.33 -7.62 11.50
C ALA A 71 -22.47 -7.12 12.68
N GLU A 72 -21.14 -7.28 12.55
CA GLU A 72 -20.18 -6.82 13.56
C GLU A 72 -20.20 -5.28 13.66
N PRO A 73 -20.15 -4.69 14.88
CA PRO A 73 -20.03 -3.25 15.03
C PRO A 73 -18.81 -2.72 14.26
N TRP A 74 -18.98 -1.59 13.58
CA TRP A 74 -17.98 -1.05 12.66
C TRP A 74 -16.56 -1.04 13.21
N PHE A 75 -16.35 -0.58 14.45
CA PHE A 75 -15.02 -0.51 15.06
C PHE A 75 -14.37 -1.90 15.19
N ARG A 76 -15.15 -2.91 15.63
CA ARG A 76 -14.68 -4.29 15.77
C ARG A 76 -14.44 -4.93 14.41
N LEU A 77 -15.25 -4.60 13.41
CA LEU A 77 -15.04 -5.03 12.02
C LEU A 77 -13.70 -4.51 11.47
N GLN A 78 -13.38 -3.22 11.66
CA GLN A 78 -12.10 -2.66 11.18
C GLN A 78 -10.88 -3.30 11.87
N LEU A 79 -10.96 -3.51 13.19
CA LEU A 79 -9.91 -4.22 13.95
C LEU A 79 -9.77 -5.68 13.53
N ASN A 80 -10.89 -6.32 13.17
CA ASN A 80 -10.87 -7.72 12.75
C ASN A 80 -10.38 -7.89 11.33
N GLY A 81 -10.66 -6.94 10.43
CA GLY A 81 -10.28 -6.96 9.02
C GLY A 81 -8.83 -6.52 8.74
N THR A 82 -8.12 -6.00 9.74
CA THR A 82 -6.75 -5.50 9.57
C THR A 82 -5.83 -5.83 10.74
N CYS A 83 -4.53 -5.72 10.53
CA CYS A 83 -3.53 -5.63 11.58
C CYS A 83 -2.48 -4.58 11.21
N ASN A 84 -1.72 -4.15 12.22
CA ASN A 84 -0.55 -3.30 12.01
C ASN A 84 0.74 -4.12 11.92
N VAL A 85 1.74 -3.52 11.28
CA VAL A 85 3.14 -3.93 11.40
C VAL A 85 3.82 -3.03 12.42
N GLU A 86 4.82 -3.56 13.13
CA GLU A 86 5.58 -2.78 14.12
C GLU A 86 6.07 -1.45 13.55
N ASN A 87 5.99 -0.41 14.37
CA ASN A 87 6.51 0.91 14.01
C ASN A 87 8.01 0.95 14.27
N SER A 88 8.76 1.38 13.25
CA SER A 88 10.19 1.69 13.32
C SER A 88 10.51 2.61 12.15
N LEU A 89 11.60 3.36 12.23
CA LEU A 89 12.04 4.22 11.12
C LEU A 89 12.17 3.43 9.81
N PHE A 90 12.68 2.19 9.89
CA PHE A 90 12.78 1.30 8.75
C PHE A 90 11.40 0.89 8.21
N ASN A 91 10.50 0.41 9.06
CA ASN A 91 9.18 -0.06 8.63
C ASN A 91 8.33 1.08 8.06
N ASP A 92 8.41 2.28 8.64
CA ASP A 92 7.66 3.46 8.17
C ASP A 92 8.10 3.92 6.77
N TRP A 93 9.40 3.83 6.49
CA TRP A 93 9.98 4.12 5.18
C TRP A 93 9.68 3.00 4.17
N PHE A 94 10.01 1.76 4.53
CA PHE A 94 9.87 0.57 3.66
C PHE A 94 8.43 0.36 3.23
N THR A 95 7.49 0.40 4.18
CA THR A 95 6.07 0.18 3.88
C THR A 95 5.38 1.44 3.36
N GLY A 96 6.05 2.60 3.37
CA GLY A 96 5.40 3.87 3.09
C GLY A 96 4.19 4.09 4.00
N HIS A 97 4.37 3.93 5.32
CA HIS A 97 3.33 4.06 6.35
C HIS A 97 2.14 3.09 6.24
N LEU A 98 2.21 2.08 5.36
CA LEU A 98 1.18 1.05 5.29
C LEU A 98 1.19 0.11 6.51
N ASN A 99 2.16 0.25 7.43
CA ASN A 99 2.20 -0.46 8.71
C ASN A 99 1.13 -0.01 9.74
N PHE A 100 0.35 1.02 9.44
CA PHE A 100 -0.74 1.55 10.30
C PHE A 100 -2.14 1.34 9.68
N GLN A 101 -2.45 0.11 9.26
CA GLN A 101 -3.76 -0.18 8.64
C GLN A 101 -4.94 -0.04 9.60
N ILE A 102 -4.77 -0.36 10.88
CA ILE A 102 -5.85 -0.21 11.86
C ILE A 102 -6.30 1.27 11.91
N GLU A 103 -5.35 2.20 12.03
CA GLU A 103 -5.65 3.63 12.04
C GLU A 103 -6.18 4.12 10.70
N HIS A 104 -5.64 3.60 9.59
CA HIS A 104 -6.14 3.93 8.24
C HIS A 104 -7.60 3.53 8.07
N HIS A 105 -8.01 2.34 8.50
CA HIS A 105 -9.38 1.85 8.36
C HIS A 105 -10.35 2.54 9.33
N LEU A 106 -9.88 2.93 10.51
CA LEU A 106 -10.67 3.72 11.45
C LEU A 106 -10.81 5.19 11.00
N PHE A 107 -9.79 5.76 10.38
CA PHE A 107 -9.73 7.16 9.97
C PHE A 107 -9.20 7.33 8.54
N PRO A 108 -9.93 6.88 7.50
CA PRO A 108 -9.42 6.80 6.13
C PRO A 108 -9.11 8.16 5.49
N THR A 109 -9.68 9.23 6.03
CA THR A 109 -9.43 10.61 5.57
C THR A 109 -8.28 11.30 6.30
N MET A 110 -7.74 10.67 7.36
CA MET A 110 -6.64 11.23 8.12
C MET A 110 -5.34 11.18 7.32
N PRO A 111 -4.54 12.26 7.30
CA PRO A 111 -3.22 12.21 6.68
C PRO A 111 -2.34 11.14 7.32
N ARG A 112 -1.72 10.30 6.49
CA ARG A 112 -0.91 9.15 6.94
C ARG A 112 0.21 9.47 7.93
N HIS A 113 0.77 10.68 7.89
CA HIS A 113 1.79 11.10 8.84
C HIS A 113 1.24 11.27 10.27
N ASN A 114 -0.08 11.31 10.46
CA ASN A 114 -0.71 11.41 11.78
C ASN A 114 -1.08 10.05 12.41
N TYR A 115 -0.98 8.94 11.67
CA TYR A 115 -1.37 7.63 12.20
C TYR A 115 -0.56 7.23 13.44
N HIS A 116 0.75 7.51 13.46
CA HIS A 116 1.59 7.23 14.62
C HIS A 116 1.18 8.03 15.87
N LEU A 117 0.61 9.22 15.69
CA LEU A 117 0.10 10.07 16.79
C LEU A 117 -1.21 9.52 17.35
N VAL A 118 -2.08 8.97 16.50
CA VAL A 118 -3.41 8.48 16.89
C VAL A 118 -3.36 7.05 17.43
N ARG A 119 -2.42 6.24 16.96
CA ARG A 119 -2.21 4.85 17.39
C ARG A 119 -2.25 4.62 18.91
N PRO A 120 -1.56 5.40 19.76
CA PRO A 120 -1.61 5.21 21.21
C PRO A 120 -3.04 5.32 21.79
N TYR A 121 -3.84 6.23 21.25
CA TYR A 121 -5.23 6.44 21.67
C TYR A 121 -6.14 5.28 21.22
N VAL A 122 -5.97 4.81 19.97
CA VAL A 122 -6.69 3.63 19.47
C VAL A 122 -6.34 2.40 20.30
N LYS A 123 -5.05 2.18 20.59
CA LYS A 123 -4.60 1.06 21.42
C LYS A 123 -5.19 1.13 22.83
N ALA A 124 -5.17 2.30 23.47
CA ALA A 124 -5.76 2.49 24.80
C ALA A 124 -7.28 2.26 24.80
N LEU A 125 -7.98 2.65 23.72
CA LEU A 125 -9.40 2.39 23.55
C LEU A 125 -9.66 0.87 23.43
N CYS A 126 -8.87 0.16 22.62
CA CYS A 126 -8.97 -1.28 22.51
C CYS A 126 -8.74 -1.98 23.85
N GLU A 127 -7.71 -1.58 24.61
CA GLU A 127 -7.43 -2.11 25.94
C GLU A 127 -8.60 -1.87 26.92
N LYS A 128 -9.16 -0.64 26.94
CA LYS A 128 -10.30 -0.28 27.80
C LYS A 128 -11.53 -1.16 27.55
N TYR A 129 -11.79 -1.52 26.29
CA TYR A 129 -12.96 -2.31 25.89
C TYR A 129 -12.65 -3.79 25.64
N ASN A 130 -11.45 -4.26 26.03
CA ASN A 130 -10.99 -5.64 25.83
C ASN A 130 -11.11 -6.12 24.37
N LEU A 131 -10.74 -5.24 23.43
CA LEU A 131 -10.72 -5.51 21.99
C LEU A 131 -9.30 -5.85 21.52
N PRO A 132 -9.14 -6.79 20.56
CA PRO A 132 -7.83 -7.16 20.06
C PRO A 132 -7.23 -6.04 19.20
N TYR A 133 -6.07 -5.54 19.59
CA TYR A 133 -5.24 -4.64 18.79
C TYR A 133 -4.02 -5.41 18.26
N ARG A 134 -4.07 -5.84 16.99
CA ARG A 134 -3.09 -6.78 16.42
C ARG A 134 -1.91 -6.03 15.80
N VAL A 135 -0.69 -6.33 16.27
CA VAL A 135 0.56 -5.85 15.70
C VAL A 135 1.49 -7.03 15.47
N LYS A 136 2.17 -7.06 14.31
CA LYS A 136 3.11 -8.13 13.96
C LYS A 136 4.48 -7.56 13.57
N PRO A 137 5.58 -8.28 13.86
CA PRO A 137 6.86 -8.01 13.22
C PRO A 137 6.74 -8.17 11.70
N ILE A 138 7.45 -7.34 10.94
CA ILE A 138 7.34 -7.32 9.46
C ILE A 138 7.63 -8.70 8.84
N GLY A 139 8.60 -9.45 9.38
CA GLY A 139 8.91 -10.80 8.90
C GLY A 139 7.77 -11.80 9.10
N ILE A 140 7.02 -11.70 10.20
CA ILE A 140 5.84 -12.54 10.45
C ILE A 140 4.70 -12.13 9.52
N ALA A 141 4.44 -10.82 9.40
CA ALA A 141 3.42 -10.29 8.51
C ALA A 141 3.68 -10.72 7.04
N PHE A 142 4.95 -10.77 6.63
CA PHE A 142 5.35 -11.19 5.29
C PHE A 142 5.25 -12.71 5.12
N LYS A 143 5.60 -13.48 6.14
CA LYS A 143 5.44 -14.95 6.12
C LYS A 143 3.97 -15.35 6.00
N ASP A 144 3.07 -14.62 6.63
CA ASP A 144 1.63 -14.88 6.55
C ASP A 144 1.07 -14.66 5.14
N VAL A 145 1.79 -13.98 4.23
CA VAL A 145 1.39 -13.86 2.82
C VAL A 145 1.46 -15.19 2.06
N PHE A 146 2.31 -16.12 2.52
CA PHE A 146 2.52 -17.41 1.89
C PHE A 146 1.70 -18.55 2.49
N LYS A 147 0.94 -18.28 3.56
CA LYS A 147 0.09 -19.29 4.22
C LYS A 147 -1.33 -19.20 3.69
#